data_AF-A0A526YQV1-F1
#
_entry.id   AF-A0A526YQV1-F1
#
_cell.length_a   1.000
_cell.length_b   1.000
_cell.length_c   1.000
_cell.angle_alpha   90.00
_cell.angle_beta   90.00
_cell.angle_gamma   90.00
#
_symmetry.space_group_name_H-M   'P 1'
#
loop_
_entity.id
_entity.type
_entity.pdbx_description
1 polymer ?
#
loop_
_entity_poly.entity_id
_entity_poly.type
_entity_poly.pdbx_seq_one_letter_code
_entity_poly.pdbx_strand_id
1 'polypeptide(L)' 'RMVIPVGGPFATQFLMLVEKRRDGGITTRQLLPVSFVPLRGGPSR' A
#
# COMPACT_ATOMS: atom_id res chain seq x y z
N ARG A 1 0.84 -4.57 -11.92
CA ARG A 1 1.58 -4.16 -10.70
C ARG A 1 0.59 -3.46 -9.79
N MET A 2 0.55 -3.81 -8.52
CA MET A 2 -0.38 -3.25 -7.55
C MET A 2 0.42 -2.70 -6.37
N VAL A 3 -0.02 -1.56 -5.83
CA VAL A 3 0.55 -0.95 -4.63
C VAL A 3 -0.56 -0.76 -3.63
N ILE A 4 -0.40 -1.30 -2.42
CA ILE A 4 -1.44 -1.29 -1.39
C ILE A 4 -0.81 -1.24 0.01
N PRO A 5 -1.37 -0.46 0.96
CA PRO A 5 -0.99 -0.56 2.36
C PRO A 5 -1.45 -1.89 2.96
N VAL A 6 -0.55 -2.59 3.64
CA VAL A 6 -0.86 -3.84 4.37
C VAL A 6 -0.23 -3.81 5.75
N GLY A 7 -1.00 -4.20 6.76
CA GLY A 7 -0.54 -4.44 8.13
C GLY A 7 -1.69 -4.99 8.99
N GLY A 8 -1.35 -5.66 10.09
CA GLY A 8 -2.35 -6.15 11.04
C GLY A 8 -3.01 -5.00 11.83
N PRO A 9 -4.13 -5.26 12.53
CA PRO A 9 -4.73 -4.29 13.43
C PRO A 9 -3.71 -3.73 14.42
N PHE A 10 -3.67 -2.40 14.57
CA PHE A 10 -2.76 -1.68 15.47
C PHE A 10 -1.26 -1.83 15.18
N ALA A 11 -0.87 -2.52 14.10
CA ALA A 11 0.53 -2.66 13.67
C ALA A 11 0.91 -1.57 12.65
N THR A 12 2.21 -1.30 12.54
CA THR A 12 2.74 -0.46 11.44
C THR A 12 2.39 -1.08 10.09
N GLN A 13 1.68 -0.31 9.27
CA GLN A 13 1.38 -0.71 7.90
C GLN A 13 2.54 -0.35 6.98
N PHE A 14 2.80 -1.19 5.98
CA PHE A 14 3.79 -0.94 4.94
C PHE A 14 3.13 -0.82 3.58
N LEU A 15 3.66 0.06 2.74
CA LEU A 15 3.33 0.09 1.32
C LEU A 15 3.92 -1.16 0.65
N MET A 16 3.06 -2.03 0.16
CA MET A 16 3.44 -3.28 -0.49
C MET A 16 3.40 -3.12 -2.01
N LEU A 17 4.49 -3.50 -2.69
CA LEU A 17 4.46 -3.77 -4.13
C LEU A 17 4.13 -5.24 -4.36
N VAL A 18 3.06 -5.47 -5.12
CA VAL A 18 2.65 -6.79 -5.59
C VAL A 18 2.83 -6.87 -7.10
N GLU A 19 3.62 -7.84 -7.54
CA GLU A 19 3.86 -8.10 -8.96
C GLU A 19 3.38 -9.50 -9.32
N LYS A 20 2.50 -9.56 -10.32
CA LYS A 20 2.15 -10.80 -11.00
C LYS A 20 3.04 -10.95 -12.23
N ARG A 21 3.82 -12.02 -12.26
CA ARG A 21 4.68 -12.42 -13.39
C ARG A 21 3.83 -13.08 -14.49
N ARG A 22 4.39 -13.21 -15.69
CA ARG A 22 3.67 -13.75 -16.87
C ARG A 22 3.31 -15.23 -16.71
N ASP A 23 4.09 -15.97 -15.93
CA ASP A 23 3.85 -17.37 -15.55
C ASP A 23 2.76 -17.52 -14.46
N GLY A 24 2.19 -16.41 -13.98
CA GLY A 24 1.18 -16.40 -12.93
C GLY A 24 1.77 -16.31 -11.51
N GLY A 25 3.08 -16.41 -11.34
CA GLY A 25 3.75 -16.28 -10.04
C GLY A 25 3.56 -14.89 -9.45
N ILE A 26 3.42 -14.82 -8.12
CA ILE A 26 3.26 -13.57 -7.37
C ILE A 26 4.50 -13.31 -6.54
N THR A 27 5.06 -12.11 -6.66
CA THR A 27 6.11 -11.63 -5.75
C THR A 27 5.64 -10.39 -5.01
N THR A 28 6.03 -10.29 -3.74
CA THR A 28 5.70 -9.16 -2.88
C THR A 28 6.96 -8.55 -2.28
N ARG A 29 6.95 -7.22 -2.15
CA ARG A 29 8.04 -6.47 -1.50
C ARG A 29 7.48 -5.35 -0.64
N GLN A 30 7.94 -5.28 0.61
CA GLN A 30 7.72 -4.12 1.49
C GLN A 30 8.58 -2.94 0.99
N LEU A 31 7.97 -1.76 0.85
CA LEU A 31 8.66 -0.55 0.41
C LEU A 31 8.99 0.38 1.58
N LEU A 32 7.97 0.99 2.17
CA LEU A 32 8.10 1.98 3.24
C LEU A 32 6.92 1.90 4.21
N PRO A 33 7.10 2.22 5.49
CA PRO A 33 5.98 2.35 6.43
C PRO A 33 5.09 3.52 6.02
N VAL A 34 3.78 3.36 6.17
CA VAL A 34 2.78 4.38 5.81
C VAL A 34 1.87 4.69 6.98
N SER A 35 1.30 5.89 6.98
CA SER A 35 0.27 6.32 7.92
C SER A 35 -0.92 6.86 7.14
N PHE A 36 -2.12 6.44 7.52
CA PHE A 36 -3.35 7.02 6.97
C PHE A 36 -3.52 8.43 7.54
N VAL A 37 -3.50 9.41 6.64
CA VAL A 37 -3.92 10.78 6.96
C VAL A 37 -5.38 10.94 6.52
N PRO A 38 -6.23 11.62 7.31
CA PRO A 38 -7.56 11.97 6.86
C PRO A 38 -7.47 12.79 5.57
N LEU A 39 -8.24 12.40 4.54
CA LEU A 39 -8.39 13.23 3.35
C LEU A 39 -9.23 14.46 3.75
N ARG A 40 -8.56 15.55 4.10
CA ARG A 40 -9.21 16.85 4.28
C ARG A 40 -9.45 17.43 2.88
N GLY A 41 -10.70 17.77 2.57
CA GLY A 41 -11.07 18.33 1.26
C GLY A 41 -10.17 19.49 0.89
N GLY A 42 -9.67 19.50 -0.36
CA GLY A 42 -8.98 20.66 -0.93
C GLY A 42 -9.89 21.89 -0.92
N PRO A 43 -9.32 23.11 -1.05
CA PRO A 43 -10.08 24.34 -0.90
C PRO A 43 -11.35 24.29 -1.73
N SER A 44 -12.49 24.45 -1.06
CA SER A 44 -13.78 24.69 -1.69
C SER A 44 -13.62 25.94 -2.55
N ARG A 45 -13.62 25.75 -3.86
CA ARG A 45 -13.85 26.84 -4.80
C ARG A 45 -15.32 27.18 -4.83
#